data_AF-A0A969S1I6-F1
#
_entry.id   AF-A0A969S1I6-F1
#
_cell.length_a   1.000
_cell.length_b   1.000
_cell.length_c   1.000
_cell.angle_alpha   90.00
_cell.angle_beta   90.00
_cell.angle_gamma   90.00
#
_symmetry.space_group_name_H-M   'P 1'
#
loop_
_entity.id
_entity.type
_entity.pdbx_description
1 polymer ?
#
loop_
_entity_poly.entity_id
_entity_poly.type
_entity_poly.pdbx_seq_one_letter_code
_entity_poly.pdbx_strand_id
1 'polypeptide(L)'
;MSILSSTLAEAPTFIAPAKGTYTFQVTVDDGDGGVVSKSIDVVVKNRAPVANAGADISANVSGAVQLDGRLSSDPDGDTLTYVWVQSAGDVVSLRGADTATPIFDAPGEPTALEFSVDSH
;
A
#
# COMPACT_ATOMS: atom_id res chain seq x y z
N MET A 1 -27.03 9.26 -1.52
CA MET A 1 -28.01 9.62 -2.56
C MET A 1 -27.35 10.67 -3.44
N SER A 2 -26.84 10.30 -4.61
CA SER A 2 -26.18 11.23 -5.52
C SER A 2 -27.22 11.65 -6.55
N ILE A 3 -27.52 12.95 -6.60
CA ILE A 3 -28.42 13.52 -7.60
C ILE A 3 -27.55 14.05 -8.74
N LEU A 4 -27.88 13.65 -9.97
CA LEU A 4 -27.35 14.29 -11.17
C LEU A 4 -28.02 15.67 -11.26
N SER A 5 -27.24 16.75 -11.17
CA SER A 5 -27.76 18.11 -11.34
C SER A 5 -28.09 18.39 -12.82
N SER A 6 -29.19 19.10 -12.99
CA SER A 6 -30.05 19.24 -14.18
C SER A 6 -29.43 19.84 -15.45
N THR A 7 -29.98 19.40 -16.59
CA THR A 7 -30.28 20.10 -17.87
C THR A 7 -29.38 21.26 -18.31
N LEU A 8 -28.68 21.07 -19.45
CA LEU A 8 -27.82 22.01 -20.21
C LEU A 8 -26.34 22.16 -19.79
N ALA A 9 -25.74 21.15 -19.17
CA ALA A 9 -24.29 21.01 -19.20
C ALA A 9 -23.89 20.11 -20.38
N GLU A 10 -23.17 20.64 -21.37
CA GLU A 10 -22.62 19.87 -22.51
C GLU A 10 -21.69 18.72 -22.06
N ALA A 11 -21.24 18.74 -20.80
CA ALA A 11 -20.60 17.61 -20.13
C ALA A 11 -20.80 17.69 -18.60
N PRO A 12 -21.66 16.86 -17.98
CA PRO A 12 -21.71 16.77 -16.52
C PRO A 12 -20.40 16.18 -15.97
N THR A 13 -19.93 16.70 -14.84
CA THR A 13 -18.74 16.19 -14.14
C THR A 13 -19.14 15.30 -12.96
N PHE A 14 -18.32 14.29 -12.68
CA PHE A 14 -18.50 13.37 -11.56
C PHE A 14 -17.20 13.24 -10.77
N ILE A 15 -17.28 13.38 -9.44
CA ILE A 15 -16.20 13.04 -8.51
C ILE A 15 -16.61 11.75 -7.80
N ALA A 16 -15.85 10.68 -8.00
CA ALA A 16 -16.15 9.40 -7.40
C ALA A 16 -15.88 9.41 -5.89
N PRO A 17 -16.83 9.00 -5.04
CA PRO A 17 -16.63 8.95 -3.59
C PRO A 17 -15.76 7.75 -3.15
N ALA A 18 -15.67 6.70 -3.96
CA ALA A 18 -14.87 5.50 -3.69
C ALA A 18 -14.49 4.77 -4.99
N LYS A 19 -13.56 3.83 -4.89
CA LYS A 19 -13.30 2.83 -5.95
C LYS A 19 -14.53 1.96 -6.19
N GLY A 20 -14.72 1.53 -7.44
CA GLY A 20 -15.89 0.76 -7.85
C GLY A 20 -16.34 1.10 -9.26
N THR A 21 -17.44 0.48 -9.67
CA THR A 21 -18.09 0.73 -10.96
C THR A 21 -19.32 1.60 -10.75
N TYR A 22 -19.43 2.69 -11.50
CA TYR A 22 -20.57 3.59 -11.51
C TYR A 22 -21.24 3.55 -12.88
N THR A 23 -22.52 3.16 -12.90
CA THR A 23 -23.31 3.15 -14.14
C THR A 23 -24.10 4.44 -14.25
N PHE A 24 -23.94 5.14 -15.36
CA PHE A 24 -24.70 6.33 -15.71
C PHE A 24 -25.62 6.04 -16.89
N GLN A 25 -26.81 6.61 -16.89
CA GLN A 25 -27.77 6.48 -17.98
C GLN A 25 -28.10 7.86 -18.54
N VAL A 26 -28.07 7.98 -19.86
CA VAL A 26 -28.68 9.09 -20.59
C VAL A 26 -30.02 8.63 -21.14
N THR A 27 -31.04 9.48 -21.01
CA THR A 27 -32.35 9.33 -21.67
C THR A 27 -32.55 10.53 -22.58
N VAL A 28 -32.93 10.26 -23.83
CA VAL A 28 -33.23 11.26 -24.86
C VAL A 28 -34.69 11.09 -25.25
N ASP A 29 -35.43 12.19 -25.22
CA ASP A 29 -36.86 12.28 -25.55
C ASP A 29 -37.02 13.35 -26.63
N ASP A 30 -37.70 13.02 -27.73
CA ASP A 30 -37.97 13.94 -28.84
C ASP A 30 -39.22 14.80 -28.66
N GLY A 31 -40.01 14.56 -27.61
CA GLY A 31 -41.27 15.25 -27.33
C GLY A 31 -42.44 14.85 -28.23
N ASP A 32 -42.19 14.03 -29.25
CA ASP A 32 -43.15 13.51 -30.22
C ASP A 32 -43.47 12.01 -29.98
N GLY A 33 -43.05 11.49 -28.82
CA GLY A 33 -43.32 10.14 -28.33
C GLY A 33 -42.15 9.16 -28.46
N GLY A 34 -41.02 9.58 -29.03
CA GLY A 34 -39.79 8.82 -29.09
C GLY A 34 -38.93 9.02 -27.84
N VAL A 35 -38.74 7.97 -27.04
CA VAL A 35 -37.85 7.97 -25.87
C VAL A 35 -36.83 6.84 -25.97
N VAL A 36 -35.54 7.15 -25.85
CA VAL A 36 -34.45 6.17 -25.87
C VAL A 36 -33.49 6.39 -24.71
N SER A 37 -32.90 5.31 -24.20
CA SER A 37 -31.88 5.39 -23.15
C SER A 37 -30.63 4.60 -23.49
N LYS A 38 -29.49 5.06 -22.97
CA LYS A 38 -28.19 4.36 -23.09
C LYS A 38 -27.42 4.48 -21.78
N SER A 39 -26.77 3.38 -21.37
CA SER A 39 -25.93 3.36 -20.18
C SER A 39 -24.44 3.31 -20.53
N ILE A 40 -23.61 3.84 -19.63
CA ILE A 40 -22.15 3.72 -19.63
C ILE A 40 -21.68 3.31 -18.23
N ASP A 41 -20.59 2.54 -18.16
CA ASP A 41 -19.92 2.21 -16.91
C ASP A 41 -18.61 2.99 -16.79
N VAL A 42 -18.40 3.60 -15.62
CA VAL A 42 -17.15 4.26 -15.22
C VAL A 42 -16.51 3.44 -14.12
N VAL A 43 -15.30 2.94 -14.37
CA VAL A 43 -14.56 2.09 -13.43
C VAL A 43 -13.47 2.91 -12.74
N VAL A 44 -13.60 3.08 -11.43
CA VAL A 44 -12.62 3.72 -10.56
C VAL A 44 -11.81 2.63 -9.88
N LYS A 45 -10.53 2.52 -10.24
CA LYS A 45 -9.63 1.46 -9.78
C LYS A 45 -8.92 1.84 -8.49
N ASN A 46 -8.56 0.82 -7.70
CA ASN A 46 -7.64 0.95 -6.59
C ASN A 46 -6.23 1.34 -7.09
N ARG A 47 -5.55 2.22 -6.37
CA ARG A 47 -4.13 2.53 -6.55
C ARG A 47 -3.32 1.69 -5.58
N ALA A 48 -2.16 1.22 -6.02
CA ALA A 48 -1.30 0.40 -5.16
C ALA A 48 -0.65 1.27 -4.06
N PRO A 49 -0.40 0.71 -2.87
CA PRO A 49 0.36 1.39 -1.83
C PRO A 49 1.83 1.52 -2.22
N VAL A 50 2.51 2.47 -1.59
CA VAL A 50 3.95 2.69 -1.67
C VAL A 50 4.58 2.23 -0.37
N ALA A 51 5.41 1.19 -0.44
CA ALA A 51 6.22 0.74 0.69
C ALA A 51 7.46 1.63 0.86
N ASN A 52 7.74 2.04 2.09
CA ASN A 52 8.92 2.81 2.44
C ASN A 52 9.48 2.31 3.78
N ALA A 53 10.67 1.72 3.73
CA ALA A 53 11.35 1.12 4.88
C ALA A 53 12.18 2.11 5.73
N GLY A 54 12.15 3.40 5.39
CA GLY A 54 13.01 4.41 5.99
C GLY A 54 14.40 4.46 5.37
N ALA A 55 15.32 5.17 6.04
CA ALA A 55 16.72 5.24 5.66
C ALA A 55 17.51 4.04 6.21
N ASP A 56 18.68 3.78 5.63
CA ASP A 56 19.59 2.73 6.13
C ASP A 56 20.01 3.00 7.58
N ILE A 57 20.08 1.91 8.36
CA ILE A 57 20.38 1.96 9.80
C ILE A 57 21.74 1.30 10.04
N SER A 58 22.57 1.96 10.85
CA SER A 58 23.77 1.35 11.44
C SER A 58 23.52 1.10 12.93
N ALA A 59 23.94 -0.06 13.43
CA ALA A 59 23.79 -0.44 14.82
C ALA A 59 25.06 -1.11 15.34
N ASN A 60 25.28 -1.01 16.64
CA ASN A 60 26.35 -1.75 17.31
C ASN A 60 25.95 -3.23 17.46
N VAL A 61 26.95 -4.11 17.53
CA VAL A 61 26.75 -5.52 17.89
C VAL A 61 25.95 -5.65 19.18
N SER A 62 25.06 -6.65 19.24
CA SER A 62 24.15 -6.87 20.37
C SER A 62 23.21 -5.70 20.70
N GLY A 63 23.13 -4.67 19.85
CA GLY A 63 22.26 -3.51 20.02
C GLY A 63 20.83 -3.78 19.52
N ALA A 64 19.84 -3.18 20.17
CA ALA A 64 18.47 -3.21 19.69
C ALA A 64 18.31 -2.31 18.45
N VAL A 65 17.69 -2.85 17.40
CA VAL A 65 17.44 -2.17 16.12
C VAL A 65 15.95 -2.14 15.84
N GLN A 66 15.43 -0.93 15.65
CA GLN A 66 14.04 -0.67 15.31
C GLN A 66 13.95 -0.30 13.83
N LEU A 67 13.22 -1.08 13.02
CA LEU A 67 12.90 -0.68 11.65
C LEU A 67 11.66 0.23 11.66
N ASP A 68 11.52 1.09 10.65
CA ASP A 68 10.44 2.06 10.55
C ASP A 68 9.81 2.11 9.15
N GLY A 69 8.70 1.40 9.01
CA GLY A 69 7.87 1.37 7.80
C GLY A 69 6.79 2.44 7.76
N ARG A 70 6.67 3.33 8.75
CA ARG A 70 5.55 4.27 8.89
C ARG A 70 5.48 5.33 7.80
N LEU A 71 6.54 5.49 7.02
CA LEU A 71 6.55 6.34 5.83
C LEU A 71 5.86 5.69 4.62
N SER A 72 5.41 4.43 4.74
CA SER A 72 4.57 3.78 3.74
C SER A 72 3.22 4.47 3.67
N SER A 73 2.63 4.53 2.47
CA SER A 73 1.36 5.23 2.25
C SER A 73 0.51 4.55 1.19
N ASP A 74 -0.80 4.65 1.33
CA ASP A 74 -1.75 4.29 0.30
C ASP A 74 -2.40 5.57 -0.28
N PRO A 75 -2.35 5.80 -1.60
CA PRO A 75 -2.94 7.00 -2.20
C PRO A 75 -4.46 7.12 -2.00
N ASP A 76 -5.16 6.01 -1.80
CA ASP A 76 -6.60 5.95 -1.55
C ASP A 76 -6.94 5.98 -0.05
N GLY A 77 -5.92 5.99 0.83
CA GLY A 77 -6.10 5.98 2.28
C GLY A 77 -6.50 4.60 2.83
N ASP A 78 -6.29 3.53 2.05
CA ASP A 78 -6.53 2.18 2.52
C ASP A 78 -5.63 1.83 3.71
N THR A 79 -6.13 0.97 4.61
CA THR A 79 -5.32 0.46 5.72
C THR A 79 -4.18 -0.43 5.20
N LEU A 80 -2.96 -0.13 5.62
CA LEU A 80 -1.78 -0.90 5.26
C LEU A 80 -1.55 -2.08 6.20
N THR A 81 -1.16 -3.22 5.61
CA THR A 81 -0.60 -4.37 6.32
C THR A 81 0.90 -4.46 6.04
N TYR A 82 1.67 -4.97 7.00
CA TYR A 82 3.13 -5.03 6.90
C TYR A 82 3.60 -6.47 6.99
N VAL A 83 4.68 -6.79 6.28
CA VAL A 83 5.41 -8.05 6.40
C VAL A 83 6.89 -7.75 6.18
N TRP A 84 7.69 -7.94 7.22
CA TRP A 84 9.13 -7.78 7.16
C TRP A 84 9.81 -9.14 7.04
N VAL A 85 10.70 -9.26 6.07
CA VAL A 85 11.51 -10.46 5.84
C VAL A 85 12.96 -10.05 5.72
N GLN A 86 13.82 -10.72 6.46
CA GLN A 86 15.25 -10.58 6.27
C GLN A 86 15.67 -11.32 4.99
N SER A 87 16.27 -10.59 4.05
CA SER A 87 16.67 -11.13 2.74
C SER A 87 18.12 -11.60 2.68
N ALA A 88 18.97 -11.17 3.62
CA ALA A 88 20.40 -11.47 3.66
C ALA A 88 21.01 -11.26 5.06
N GLY A 89 22.25 -11.72 5.23
CA GLY A 89 23.03 -11.59 6.47
C GLY A 89 22.68 -12.65 7.53
N ASP A 90 23.26 -12.50 8.72
CA ASP A 90 23.02 -13.39 9.84
C ASP A 90 21.58 -13.29 10.31
N VAL A 91 20.89 -14.44 10.38
CA VAL A 91 19.46 -14.48 10.68
C VAL A 91 19.17 -13.93 12.07
N VAL A 92 18.24 -12.97 12.14
CA VAL A 92 17.73 -12.39 13.39
C VAL A 92 16.23 -12.66 13.55
N SER A 93 15.78 -12.71 14.80
CA SER A 93 14.35 -12.82 15.12
C SER A 93 13.71 -11.42 15.15
N LEU A 94 12.84 -11.13 14.17
CA LEU A 94 12.04 -9.91 14.15
C LEU A 94 10.82 -10.04 15.06
N ARG A 95 10.72 -9.18 16.07
CA ARG A 95 9.54 -9.05 16.94
C ARG A 95 8.60 -8.02 16.34
N GLY A 96 7.34 -8.41 16.13
CA GLY A 96 6.33 -7.56 15.47
C GLY A 96 6.58 -7.40 13.97
N ALA A 97 7.07 -8.44 13.29
CA ALA A 97 7.39 -8.44 11.85
C ALA A 97 6.18 -8.12 10.93
N ASP A 98 4.97 -8.15 11.46
CA ASP A 98 3.70 -7.79 10.81
C ASP A 98 3.24 -6.35 11.12
N THR A 99 4.07 -5.58 11.84
CA THR A 99 3.79 -4.20 12.22
C THR A 99 4.61 -3.20 11.40
N ALA A 100 4.23 -1.92 11.45
CA ALA A 100 5.00 -0.85 10.81
C ALA A 100 6.38 -0.64 11.47
N THR A 101 6.57 -1.09 12.72
CA THR A 101 7.79 -0.85 13.50
C THR A 101 8.25 -2.14 14.19
N PRO A 102 8.82 -3.11 13.46
CA PRO A 102 9.39 -4.31 14.06
C PRO A 102 10.76 -4.02 14.69
N ILE A 103 11.11 -4.78 15.72
CA ILE A 103 12.38 -4.66 16.45
C ILE A 103 13.12 -6.00 16.46
N PHE A 104 14.44 -5.96 16.34
CA PHE A 104 15.33 -7.11 16.56
C PHE A 104 16.56 -6.69 17.34
N ASP A 105 17.32 -7.64 17.85
CA ASP A 105 18.65 -7.39 18.43
C ASP A 105 19.70 -7.81 17.41
N ALA A 106 20.65 -6.93 17.11
CA ALA A 106 21.77 -7.23 16.23
C ALA A 106 22.55 -8.44 16.79
N PRO A 107 23.07 -9.32 15.93
CA PRO A 107 23.80 -10.49 16.38
C PRO A 107 25.04 -10.09 17.21
N GLY A 108 25.37 -10.94 18.19
CA GLY A 108 26.54 -10.78 19.05
C GLY A 108 27.77 -11.39 18.39
N GLU A 109 28.72 -10.52 18.03
CA GLU A 109 30.01 -10.78 17.36
C GLU A 109 29.96 -11.46 15.98
N PRO A 110 30.80 -11.05 15.01
CA PRO A 110 31.12 -11.91 13.88
C PRO A 110 31.81 -13.14 14.48
N THR A 111 31.28 -14.34 14.23
CA THR A 111 31.88 -15.59 14.69
C THR A 111 33.36 -15.64 14.28
N ALA A 112 34.26 -15.37 15.23
CA ALA A 112 35.68 -15.55 15.02
C ALA A 112 35.92 -17.05 14.87
N LEU A 113 36.39 -17.47 13.70
CA LEU A 113 36.83 -18.84 13.45
C LEU A 113 37.95 -19.17 14.45
N GLU A 114 37.68 -20.09 15.39
CA GLU A 114 38.74 -20.66 16.23
C GLU A 114 39.62 -21.57 15.36
N PHE A 115 40.88 -21.18 15.16
CA PHE A 115 41.91 -22.06 14.62
C PHE A 115 42.52 -22.86 15.78
N SER A 116 42.33 -24.18 15.81
CA SER A 116 43.17 -25.07 16.62
C SER A 116 44.41 -25.46 15.81
N VAL A 117 45.59 -25.23 16.37
CA VAL A 117 46.84 -25.83 15.87
C VAL A 117 47.05 -27.12 16.64
N ASP A 118 46.71 -28.27 16.03
CA ASP A 118 47.18 -29.55 16.54
C ASP A 118 48.69 -29.65 16.32
N SER A 119 49.44 -29.55 17.41
CA SER A 119 50.84 -29.95 17.44
C SER A 119 50.90 -31.47 17.59
N HIS A 120 51.51 -32.12 16.60
CA HIS A 120 51.97 -33.50 16.73
C HIS A 120 53.22 -33.56 17.61
#